data_AF-A0A9P5YBA8-F1
#
_entry.id   AF-A0A9P5YBA8-F1
#
_cell.length_a   1.000
_cell.length_b   1.000
_cell.length_c   1.000
_cell.angle_alpha   90.00
_cell.angle_beta   90.00
_cell.angle_gamma   90.00
#
_symmetry.space_group_name_H-M   'P 1'
#
loop_
_entity.id
_entity.type
_entity.pdbx_description
1 polymer ?
#
loop_
_entity_poly.entity_id
_entity_poly.type
_entity_poly.pdbx_seq_one_letter_code
_entity_poly.pdbx_strand_id
1 'polypeptide(L)'
;MASNKSAGCGAEFSWADNSRDVSPCDLVGNLFSVFASDGGWKAPPLDPGFHYTPPEDGETMFGQCACSWVAYNLIHQTILSCFSWSGYSANCGSTTEICLPPQSLPDSEDLAVPAWASTNPKSWYFQQFNVAQAREIADQGSPDLLPSGHGRDSPTAAIVGIIGGLALVVLIGIGLYLTALLRQNGPTSPGEGLRRRN
;
A
#
# COMPACT_ATOMS: atom_id res chain seq x y z
N MET A 1 5.29 -31.10 -6.31
CA MET A 1 4.48 -31.52 -5.14
C MET A 1 4.14 -30.25 -4.38
N ALA A 2 2.88 -29.81 -4.43
CA ALA A 2 2.45 -28.57 -3.78
C ALA A 2 2.44 -28.76 -2.25
N SER A 3 3.07 -27.84 -1.53
CA SER A 3 3.03 -27.80 -0.08
C SER A 3 1.65 -27.34 0.38
N ASN A 4 0.99 -28.11 1.24
CA ASN A 4 -0.36 -27.81 1.77
C ASN A 4 -0.33 -26.84 2.97
N LYS A 5 0.73 -26.03 3.11
CA LYS A 5 0.81 -24.95 4.08
C LYS A 5 0.50 -23.64 3.36
N SER A 6 -0.58 -22.95 3.73
CA SER A 6 -0.67 -21.51 3.49
C SER A 6 0.60 -20.85 4.02
N ALA A 7 1.16 -19.92 3.26
CA ALA A 7 2.07 -18.94 3.82
C ALA A 7 1.26 -18.19 4.88
N GLY A 8 1.39 -18.55 6.16
CA GLY A 8 0.75 -17.78 7.22
C GLY A 8 1.51 -16.48 7.38
N CYS A 9 0.82 -15.34 7.23
CA CYS A 9 1.38 -14.08 7.67
C CYS A 9 1.63 -14.16 9.18
N GLY A 10 2.77 -13.62 9.64
CA GLY A 10 3.03 -13.50 11.07
C GLY A 10 1.93 -12.67 11.76
N ALA A 11 1.67 -12.94 13.04
CA ALA A 11 0.60 -12.27 13.80
C ALA A 11 0.75 -10.73 13.82
N GLU A 12 1.96 -10.21 13.60
CA GLU A 12 2.29 -8.81 13.43
C GLU A 12 1.65 -8.15 12.20
N PHE A 13 1.09 -8.93 11.28
CA PHE A 13 0.40 -8.49 10.06
C PHE A 13 -1.12 -8.61 10.10
N SER A 14 -1.70 -8.98 11.25
CA SER A 14 -3.18 -9.02 11.45
C SER A 14 -3.89 -7.69 11.17
N TRP A 15 -3.19 -6.56 11.29
CA TRP A 15 -3.72 -5.24 10.91
C TRP A 15 -4.02 -5.10 9.41
N ALA A 16 -3.43 -5.98 8.58
CA ALA A 16 -3.55 -5.95 7.14
C ALA A 16 -4.57 -6.95 6.60
N ASP A 17 -5.23 -7.70 7.48
CA ASP A 17 -6.33 -8.60 7.14
C ASP A 17 -7.45 -7.78 6.47
N ASN A 18 -8.13 -8.41 5.50
CA ASN A 18 -9.24 -7.76 4.83
C ASN A 18 -10.53 -7.85 5.69
N SER A 19 -11.59 -7.18 5.22
CA SER A 19 -12.93 -7.18 5.84
C SER A 19 -13.61 -8.55 5.91
N ARG A 20 -12.98 -9.60 5.39
CA ARG A 20 -13.41 -11.00 5.45
C ARG A 20 -12.51 -11.85 6.35
N ASP A 21 -11.66 -11.21 7.15
CA ASP A 21 -10.69 -11.87 8.04
C ASP A 21 -9.69 -12.76 7.26
N VAL A 22 -9.41 -12.43 5.99
CA VAL A 22 -8.42 -13.12 5.16
C VAL A 22 -7.08 -12.41 5.31
N SER A 23 -6.05 -13.17 5.66
CA SER A 23 -4.70 -12.64 5.81
C SER A 23 -4.13 -12.16 4.48
N PRO A 24 -3.20 -11.18 4.45
CA PRO A 24 -2.56 -10.73 3.22
C PRO A 24 -1.89 -11.87 2.43
N CYS A 25 -1.36 -12.86 3.15
CA CYS A 25 -0.66 -13.99 2.57
C CYS A 25 -1.62 -14.98 1.88
N ASP A 26 -2.78 -15.22 2.49
CA ASP A 26 -3.84 -16.00 1.85
C ASP A 26 -4.46 -15.21 0.69
N LEU A 27 -4.62 -13.90 0.84
CA LEU A 27 -5.18 -13.02 -0.18
C LEU A 27 -4.29 -12.97 -1.45
N VAL A 28 -2.96 -12.99 -1.31
CA VAL A 28 -2.03 -13.19 -2.44
C VAL A 28 -2.34 -14.50 -3.16
N GLY A 29 -2.44 -15.60 -2.40
CA GLY A 29 -2.76 -16.92 -2.95
C GLY A 29 -4.08 -16.91 -3.71
N ASN A 30 -5.14 -16.37 -3.11
CA ASN A 30 -6.46 -16.27 -3.71
C ASN A 30 -6.48 -15.38 -4.96
N LEU A 31 -5.71 -14.28 -4.96
CA LEU A 31 -5.65 -13.40 -6.12
C LEU A 31 -5.05 -14.13 -7.32
N PHE A 32 -3.92 -14.81 -7.09
CA PHE A 32 -3.21 -15.48 -8.15
C PHE A 32 -3.83 -16.83 -8.55
N SER A 33 -4.50 -17.54 -7.64
CA SER A 33 -5.20 -18.79 -7.97
C SER A 33 -6.30 -18.56 -9.00
N VAL A 34 -7.02 -17.44 -8.91
CA VAL A 34 -8.10 -17.09 -9.85
C VAL A 34 -7.57 -16.75 -11.25
N PHE A 35 -6.32 -16.29 -11.36
CA PHE A 35 -5.68 -16.00 -12.65
C PHE A 35 -4.78 -17.13 -13.17
N ALA A 36 -4.48 -18.13 -12.34
CA ALA A 36 -3.76 -19.31 -12.75
C ALA A 36 -4.64 -20.19 -13.65
N SER A 37 -4.06 -20.66 -14.76
CA SER A 37 -4.77 -21.49 -15.75
C SER A 37 -5.23 -22.85 -15.22
N ASP A 38 -4.71 -23.28 -14.07
CA ASP A 38 -5.07 -24.52 -13.36
C ASP A 38 -5.91 -24.28 -12.07
N GLY A 39 -6.24 -23.02 -11.74
CA GLY A 39 -7.09 -22.64 -10.60
C GLY A 39 -6.46 -22.89 -9.22
N GLY A 40 -5.17 -23.16 -9.13
CA GLY A 40 -4.57 -23.79 -7.94
C GLY A 40 -3.33 -23.13 -7.36
N TRP A 41 -2.91 -21.96 -7.86
CA TRP A 41 -1.67 -21.38 -7.36
C TRP A 41 -1.82 -20.90 -5.90
N LYS A 42 -0.96 -21.42 -5.03
CA LYS A 42 -0.74 -20.89 -3.69
C LYS A 42 0.68 -20.40 -3.60
N ALA A 43 0.87 -19.21 -3.06
CA ALA A 43 2.16 -18.63 -2.78
C ALA A 43 2.93 -19.55 -1.81
N PRO A 44 3.98 -20.28 -2.24
CA PRO A 44 4.73 -21.15 -1.34
C PRO A 44 5.47 -20.32 -0.27
N PRO A 45 5.40 -20.68 1.02
CA PRO A 45 6.16 -19.94 2.02
C PRO A 45 7.64 -19.87 1.64
N LEU A 46 8.20 -18.65 1.68
CA LEU A 46 9.62 -18.43 1.44
C LEU A 46 10.40 -18.60 2.74
N ASP A 47 11.60 -19.16 2.63
CA ASP A 47 12.54 -19.16 3.74
C ASP A 47 13.03 -17.72 4.03
N PRO A 48 13.46 -17.40 5.27
CA PRO A 48 14.01 -16.09 5.60
C PRO A 48 15.15 -15.69 4.64
N GLY A 49 15.03 -14.51 4.01
CA GLY A 49 16.02 -13.99 3.07
C GLY A 49 15.77 -14.34 1.59
N PHE A 50 14.73 -15.12 1.28
CA PHE A 50 14.28 -15.37 -0.08
C PHE A 50 13.16 -14.43 -0.50
N HIS A 51 13.04 -14.16 -1.79
CA HIS A 51 11.99 -13.33 -2.39
C HIS A 51 11.40 -14.05 -3.62
N TYR A 52 10.15 -13.74 -3.95
CA TYR A 52 9.58 -14.12 -5.23
C TYR A 52 10.25 -13.33 -6.33
N THR A 53 10.54 -13.99 -7.44
CA THR A 53 10.99 -13.32 -8.65
C THR A 53 9.88 -12.38 -9.13
N PRO A 54 10.19 -11.11 -9.45
CA PRO A 54 9.22 -10.24 -10.10
C PRO A 54 8.78 -10.85 -11.44
N PRO A 55 7.62 -10.44 -11.99
CA PRO A 55 7.15 -10.93 -13.28
C PRO A 55 8.22 -10.77 -14.36
N GLU A 56 8.61 -11.86 -15.00
CA GLU A 56 9.49 -11.84 -16.18
C GLU A 56 8.67 -11.76 -17.47
N ASP A 57 9.26 -11.20 -18.52
CA ASP A 57 8.65 -11.12 -19.85
C ASP A 57 8.26 -12.52 -20.33
N GLY A 58 6.96 -12.76 -20.53
CA GLY A 58 6.44 -14.02 -21.07
C GLY A 58 6.11 -15.10 -20.05
N GLU A 59 6.24 -14.85 -18.73
CA GLU A 59 5.67 -15.74 -17.73
C GLU A 59 4.14 -15.61 -17.72
N THR A 60 3.52 -16.52 -18.45
CA THR A 60 2.07 -16.64 -18.67
C THR A 60 1.28 -17.09 -17.45
N MET A 61 1.93 -17.40 -16.33
CA MET A 61 1.27 -18.09 -15.21
C MET A 61 0.23 -17.22 -14.48
N PHE A 62 0.36 -15.89 -14.52
CA PHE A 62 -0.53 -14.97 -13.77
C PHE A 62 -1.16 -13.85 -14.61
N GLY A 63 -0.89 -13.83 -15.92
CA GLY A 63 -1.45 -12.86 -16.86
C GLY A 63 -1.18 -11.39 -16.51
N GLN A 64 -1.99 -10.49 -17.06
CA GLN A 64 -1.85 -9.03 -16.89
C GLN A 64 -2.01 -8.58 -15.43
N CYS A 65 -2.59 -9.40 -14.55
CA CYS A 65 -2.85 -9.04 -13.16
C CYS A 65 -1.61 -9.07 -12.25
N ALA A 66 -0.58 -9.85 -12.60
CA ALA A 66 0.70 -9.79 -11.90
C ALA A 66 1.33 -8.39 -11.98
N CYS A 67 1.06 -7.65 -13.05
CA CYS A 67 1.54 -6.29 -13.26
C CYS A 67 0.63 -5.21 -12.65
N SER A 68 -0.17 -5.56 -11.64
CA SER A 68 -1.07 -4.63 -10.95
C SER A 68 -0.48 -4.05 -9.67
N TRP A 69 -1.02 -2.90 -9.23
CA TRP A 69 -0.65 -2.30 -7.94
C TRP A 69 -1.02 -3.23 -6.79
N VAL A 70 -2.19 -3.86 -6.89
CA VAL A 70 -2.69 -4.85 -5.92
C VAL A 70 -1.72 -6.01 -5.78
N ALA A 71 -1.33 -6.64 -6.90
CA ALA A 71 -0.38 -7.74 -6.89
C ALA A 71 0.96 -7.33 -6.27
N TYR A 72 1.49 -6.17 -6.64
CA TYR A 72 2.74 -5.65 -6.09
C TYR A 72 2.68 -5.46 -4.58
N ASN A 73 1.68 -4.71 -4.08
CA ASN A 73 1.58 -4.39 -2.66
C ASN A 73 1.33 -5.64 -1.82
N LEU A 74 0.44 -6.53 -2.26
CA LEU A 74 0.16 -7.78 -1.55
C LEU A 74 1.40 -8.67 -1.51
N ILE A 75 2.10 -8.90 -2.63
CA ILE A 75 3.36 -9.66 -2.63
C ILE A 75 4.35 -9.02 -1.66
N HIS A 76 4.62 -7.72 -1.79
CA HIS A 76 5.69 -7.07 -1.03
C HIS A 76 5.39 -7.00 0.47
N GLN A 77 4.11 -6.99 0.88
CA GLN A 77 3.72 -7.17 2.28
C GLN A 77 4.08 -8.57 2.81
N THR A 78 3.88 -9.62 2.00
CA THR A 78 4.08 -11.01 2.45
C THR A 78 5.55 -11.44 2.51
N ILE A 79 6.41 -10.84 1.67
CA ILE A 79 7.80 -11.28 1.51
C ILE A 79 8.86 -10.22 1.81
N LEU A 80 8.46 -9.01 2.24
CA LEU A 80 9.38 -7.89 2.49
C LEU A 80 10.42 -7.74 1.35
N SER A 81 9.92 -7.68 0.11
CA SER A 81 10.78 -7.53 -1.08
C SER A 81 11.35 -6.11 -1.16
N CYS A 82 12.62 -6.00 -1.58
CA CYS A 82 13.35 -4.73 -1.73
C CYS A 82 13.13 -4.04 -3.08
N PHE A 83 12.31 -4.60 -3.98
CA PHE A 83 12.10 -4.00 -5.29
C PHE A 83 11.23 -2.75 -5.20
N SER A 84 11.69 -1.65 -5.78
CA SER A 84 10.83 -0.52 -6.09
C SER A 84 9.82 -0.93 -7.16
N TRP A 85 8.70 -0.22 -7.23
CA TRP A 85 7.72 -0.38 -8.29
C TRP A 85 8.36 -0.34 -9.68
N SER A 86 9.29 0.60 -9.90
CA SER A 86 10.00 0.71 -11.18
C SER A 86 10.80 -0.55 -11.54
N GLY A 87 11.37 -1.24 -10.54
CA GLY A 87 12.08 -2.50 -10.75
C GLY A 87 11.11 -3.66 -10.99
N TYR A 88 10.04 -3.74 -10.20
CA TYR A 88 9.00 -4.76 -10.34
C TYR A 88 8.28 -4.68 -11.68
N SER A 89 7.91 -3.47 -12.10
CA SER A 89 7.14 -3.24 -13.32
C SER A 89 8.00 -3.12 -14.58
N ALA A 90 9.32 -3.34 -14.50
CA ALA A 90 10.24 -3.11 -15.60
C ALA A 90 9.92 -3.98 -16.83
N ASN A 91 9.44 -5.21 -16.59
CA ASN A 91 9.05 -6.16 -17.63
C ASN A 91 7.52 -6.25 -17.78
N CYS A 92 6.77 -5.31 -17.18
CA CYS A 92 5.34 -5.24 -17.38
C CYS A 92 5.07 -4.49 -18.70
N GLY A 93 4.85 -5.23 -19.79
CA GLY A 93 4.50 -4.63 -21.08
C GLY A 93 3.32 -3.65 -20.98
N SER A 94 2.31 -3.98 -20.16
CA SER A 94 1.30 -3.04 -19.67
C SER A 94 1.05 -3.24 -18.16
N THR A 95 0.85 -2.15 -17.44
CA THR A 95 0.47 -2.15 -16.02
C THR A 95 -1.01 -1.79 -15.88
N THR A 96 -1.69 -2.40 -14.92
CA THR A 96 -3.08 -2.05 -14.55
C THR A 96 -3.11 -1.60 -13.09
N GLU A 97 -4.01 -0.69 -12.72
CA GLU A 97 -4.08 -0.21 -11.34
C GLU A 97 -4.61 -1.33 -10.41
N ILE A 98 -5.84 -1.76 -10.66
CA ILE A 98 -6.53 -2.80 -9.91
C ILE A 98 -6.90 -3.91 -10.88
N CYS A 99 -6.46 -5.14 -10.58
CA CYS A 99 -6.80 -6.32 -11.36
C CYS A 99 -7.58 -7.28 -10.46
N LEU A 100 -8.90 -7.08 -10.40
CA LEU A 100 -9.81 -7.95 -9.67
C LEU A 100 -10.56 -8.86 -10.65
N PRO A 101 -10.74 -10.15 -10.30
CA PRO A 101 -11.53 -11.03 -11.13
C PRO A 101 -13.02 -10.63 -11.13
N PRO A 102 -13.83 -11.12 -12.08
CA PRO A 102 -15.29 -11.01 -11.99
C PRO A 102 -15.82 -11.75 -10.76
N GLN A 103 -16.84 -11.23 -10.08
CA GLN A 103 -17.52 -11.92 -8.95
C GLN A 103 -18.07 -13.31 -9.31
N SER A 104 -18.25 -13.61 -10.60
CA SER A 104 -18.76 -14.90 -11.05
C SER A 104 -17.74 -16.04 -10.90
N LEU A 105 -16.50 -15.75 -10.50
CA LEU A 105 -15.49 -16.77 -10.26
C LEU A 105 -15.62 -17.34 -8.84
N PRO A 106 -15.45 -18.67 -8.66
CA PRO A 106 -15.30 -19.29 -7.35
C PRO A 106 -14.20 -18.57 -6.55
N ASP A 107 -14.35 -18.51 -5.23
CA ASP A 107 -13.37 -17.92 -4.29
C ASP A 107 -13.17 -16.38 -4.43
N SER A 108 -13.99 -15.71 -5.26
CA SER A 108 -14.00 -14.24 -5.34
C SER A 108 -14.61 -13.55 -4.13
N GLU A 109 -15.35 -14.27 -3.27
CA GLU A 109 -15.89 -13.73 -2.02
C GLU A 109 -14.80 -13.39 -1.00
N ASP A 110 -13.67 -14.10 -1.06
CA ASP A 110 -12.49 -13.87 -0.21
C ASP A 110 -11.58 -12.77 -0.78
N LEU A 111 -11.81 -12.34 -2.03
CA LEU A 111 -11.06 -11.30 -2.72
C LEU A 111 -11.56 -9.89 -2.42
N ALA A 112 -11.72 -9.58 -1.14
CA ALA A 112 -11.85 -8.21 -0.67
C ALA A 112 -10.44 -7.60 -0.56
N VAL A 113 -10.13 -6.59 -1.38
CA VAL A 113 -8.81 -5.97 -1.41
C VAL A 113 -8.78 -4.74 -0.52
N PRO A 114 -7.95 -4.73 0.54
CA PRO A 114 -7.80 -3.56 1.40
C PRO A 114 -7.32 -2.33 0.66
N ALA A 115 -7.70 -1.15 1.14
CA ALA A 115 -7.30 0.13 0.54
C ALA A 115 -5.77 0.28 0.42
N TRP A 116 -5.01 -0.16 1.43
CA TRP A 116 -3.54 -0.15 1.41
C TRP A 116 -2.98 -0.97 0.25
N ALA A 117 -3.60 -2.11 -0.08
CA ALA A 117 -3.17 -2.98 -1.17
C ALA A 117 -3.46 -2.36 -2.54
N SER A 118 -4.48 -1.51 -2.65
CA SER A 118 -4.79 -0.76 -3.89
C SER A 118 -3.98 0.52 -4.10
N THR A 119 -3.10 0.87 -3.15
CA THR A 119 -2.38 2.15 -3.17
C THR A 119 -1.36 2.21 -4.31
N ASN A 120 -1.31 3.34 -5.02
CA ASN A 120 -0.37 3.55 -6.11
C ASN A 120 1.08 3.38 -5.61
N PRO A 121 1.85 2.41 -6.12
CA PRO A 121 3.19 2.11 -5.63
C PRO A 121 4.18 3.26 -5.78
N LYS A 122 3.94 4.18 -6.73
CA LYS A 122 4.76 5.38 -6.91
C LYS A 122 4.64 6.39 -5.77
N SER A 123 3.61 6.25 -4.94
CA SER A 123 3.37 7.12 -3.77
C SER A 123 4.09 6.65 -2.51
N TRP A 124 4.57 5.40 -2.47
CA TRP A 124 5.37 4.92 -1.36
C TRP A 124 6.73 5.61 -1.30
N TYR A 125 7.34 5.62 -0.11
CA TYR A 125 8.71 6.06 0.06
C TYR A 125 9.67 5.23 -0.81
N PHE A 126 10.46 5.89 -1.66
CA PHE A 126 11.29 5.27 -2.70
C PHE A 126 10.56 4.35 -3.68
N GLN A 127 9.24 4.51 -3.81
CA GLN A 127 8.38 3.62 -4.59
C GLN A 127 8.46 2.15 -4.13
N GLN A 128 8.82 1.92 -2.87
CA GLN A 128 8.91 0.59 -2.26
C GLN A 128 7.78 0.43 -1.25
N PHE A 129 7.16 -0.74 -1.22
CA PHE A 129 6.14 -1.04 -0.22
C PHE A 129 6.63 -0.67 1.19
N ASN A 130 5.82 0.12 1.91
CA ASN A 130 6.19 0.64 3.22
C ASN A 130 5.13 0.25 4.26
N VAL A 131 5.50 -0.65 5.17
CA VAL A 131 4.61 -1.19 6.21
C VAL A 131 4.01 -0.08 7.08
N ALA A 132 4.77 0.96 7.42
CA ALA A 132 4.28 2.05 8.25
C ALA A 132 3.22 2.88 7.53
N GLN A 133 3.47 3.24 6.26
CA GLN A 133 2.49 3.97 5.44
C GLN A 133 1.25 3.10 5.13
N ALA A 134 1.44 1.80 4.86
CA ALA A 134 0.35 0.88 4.62
C ALA A 134 -0.55 0.71 5.84
N ARG A 135 0.04 0.61 7.04
CA ARG A 135 -0.71 0.56 8.30
C ARG A 135 -1.48 1.86 8.55
N GLU A 136 -0.89 3.02 8.29
CA GLU A 136 -1.60 4.31 8.39
C GLU A 136 -2.82 4.37 7.46
N ILE A 137 -2.75 3.75 6.28
CA ILE A 137 -3.90 3.65 5.37
C ILE A 137 -4.94 2.66 5.89
N ALA A 138 -4.52 1.52 6.46
CA ALA A 138 -5.43 0.55 7.07
C ALA A 138 -6.19 1.15 8.28
N ASP A 139 -5.50 1.91 9.13
CA ASP A 139 -6.06 2.56 10.32
C ASP A 139 -7.12 3.62 9.99
N GLN A 140 -7.19 4.10 8.74
CA GLN A 140 -8.26 4.99 8.27
C GLN A 140 -9.61 4.27 8.13
N GLY A 141 -9.65 2.93 8.13
CA GLY A 141 -10.89 2.15 8.05
C GLY A 141 -11.62 2.30 6.71
N SER A 142 -10.88 2.52 5.61
CA SER A 142 -11.47 2.58 4.28
C SER A 142 -12.05 1.22 3.89
N PRO A 143 -13.21 1.18 3.21
CA PRO A 143 -13.82 -0.09 2.79
C PRO A 143 -12.95 -0.79 1.74
N ASP A 144 -12.96 -2.12 1.77
CA ASP A 144 -12.26 -2.94 0.80
C ASP A 144 -12.88 -2.82 -0.60
N LEU A 145 -12.03 -2.96 -1.61
CA LEU A 145 -12.43 -3.12 -2.99
C LEU A 145 -12.89 -4.55 -3.22
N LEU A 146 -14.16 -4.71 -3.53
CA LEU A 146 -14.74 -6.00 -3.87
C LEU A 146 -14.59 -6.25 -5.37
N PRO A 147 -14.58 -7.53 -5.80
CA PRO A 147 -14.64 -7.85 -7.22
C PRO A 147 -15.92 -7.24 -7.81
N SER A 148 -15.87 -6.68 -9.02
CA SER A 148 -17.03 -6.00 -9.60
C SER A 148 -18.00 -7.01 -10.25
N GLY A 149 -19.27 -6.98 -9.84
CA GLY A 149 -20.36 -7.66 -10.53
C GLY A 149 -20.61 -7.04 -11.91
N HIS A 150 -21.01 -7.84 -12.89
CA HIS A 150 -21.44 -7.32 -14.19
C HIS A 150 -22.66 -6.40 -14.03
N GLY A 151 -22.43 -5.09 -14.17
CA GLY A 151 -23.50 -4.10 -14.32
C GLY A 151 -23.32 -2.89 -13.41
N ARG A 152 -23.11 -1.73 -14.04
CA ARG A 152 -23.45 -0.37 -13.56
C ARG A 152 -23.49 -0.23 -12.03
N ASP A 153 -22.38 0.15 -11.44
CA ASP A 153 -22.14 1.52 -10.99
C ASP A 153 -20.73 1.55 -10.44
N SER A 154 -19.95 2.52 -10.90
CA SER A 154 -18.62 2.77 -10.37
C SER A 154 -18.77 3.03 -8.87
N PRO A 155 -18.24 2.19 -7.95
CA PRO A 155 -17.73 2.81 -6.75
C PRO A 155 -16.58 3.66 -7.28
N THR A 156 -16.79 4.97 -7.29
CA THR A 156 -15.68 5.92 -7.27
C THR A 156 -14.86 5.49 -6.06
N ALA A 157 -13.92 4.57 -6.29
CA ALA A 157 -12.83 4.31 -5.38
C ALA A 157 -12.17 5.67 -5.31
N ALA A 158 -12.47 6.39 -4.23
CA ALA A 158 -11.70 7.55 -3.88
C ALA A 158 -10.29 7.00 -3.74
N ILE A 159 -9.47 7.19 -4.78
CA ILE A 159 -8.04 6.96 -4.72
C ILE A 159 -7.58 8.00 -3.71
N VAL A 160 -7.58 7.62 -2.43
CA VAL A 160 -7.05 8.41 -1.33
C VAL A 160 -5.53 8.36 -1.46
N GLY A 161 -5.02 9.05 -2.48
CA GLY A 161 -3.63 9.46 -2.56
C GLY A 161 -3.44 10.69 -1.68
N ILE A 162 -3.56 10.54 -0.36
CA ILE A 162 -3.28 11.64 0.58
C ILE A 162 -2.02 11.30 1.37
N ILE A 163 -0.86 11.45 0.71
CA ILE A 163 0.42 11.69 1.41
C ILE A 163 0.80 13.19 1.31
N GLY A 164 -0.12 14.05 0.84
CA GLY A 164 0.05 15.51 0.91
C GLY A 164 -0.14 16.09 2.31
N GLY A 165 -0.83 15.38 3.21
CA GLY A 165 -1.23 15.88 4.53
C GLY A 165 -0.06 16.04 5.51
N LEU A 166 0.79 15.02 5.62
CA LEU A 166 1.92 15.03 6.56
C LEU A 166 3.00 16.05 6.18
N ALA A 167 3.31 16.19 4.88
CA ALA A 167 4.21 17.23 4.40
C ALA A 167 3.67 18.62 4.75
N LEU A 168 2.37 18.86 4.56
CA LEU A 168 1.73 20.13 4.89
C LEU A 168 1.74 20.43 6.39
N VAL A 169 1.43 19.45 7.25
CA VAL A 169 1.43 19.62 8.71
C VAL A 169 2.83 19.89 9.25
N VAL A 170 3.84 19.18 8.74
CA VAL A 170 5.25 19.42 9.12
C VAL A 170 5.71 20.81 8.65
N LEU A 171 5.37 21.22 7.43
CA LEU A 171 5.73 22.55 6.90
C LEU A 171 5.04 23.68 7.68
N ILE A 172 3.77 23.52 8.05
CA ILE A 172 3.05 24.50 8.88
C ILE A 172 3.68 24.57 10.28
N GLY A 173 4.01 23.42 10.89
CA GLY A 173 4.68 23.37 12.19
C GLY A 173 6.04 24.07 12.17
N ILE A 174 6.87 23.84 11.15
CA ILE A 174 8.15 24.52 10.95
C ILE A 174 7.94 26.03 10.75
N GLY A 175 6.97 26.45 9.94
CA GLY A 175 6.66 27.86 9.72
C GLY A 175 6.24 28.59 11.00
N LEU A 176 5.38 27.96 11.82
CA LEU A 176 4.97 28.51 13.12
C LEU A 176 6.13 28.56 14.12
N TYR A 177 7.00 27.55 14.14
CA TYR A 177 8.17 27.51 15.00
C TYR A 177 9.20 28.61 14.63
N LEU A 178 9.49 28.79 13.34
CA LEU A 178 10.42 29.83 12.87
C LEU A 178 9.87 31.24 13.12
N THR A 179 8.57 31.47 12.92
CA THR A 179 7.96 32.78 13.23
C THR A 179 7.94 33.08 14.72
N ALA A 180 7.76 32.08 15.59
CA ALA A 180 7.89 32.24 17.03
C ALA A 180 9.34 32.60 17.44
N LEU A 181 10.34 31.92 16.86
CA LEU A 181 11.76 32.23 17.10
C LEU A 181 12.15 33.64 16.63
N LEU A 182 11.67 34.05 15.46
CA LEU A 182 11.94 35.40 14.94
C LEU A 182 11.28 36.50 15.78
N ARG A 183 10.12 36.22 16.41
CA ARG A 183 9.47 37.15 17.35
C ARG A 183 10.22 37.25 18.68
N GLN A 184 10.80 36.14 19.15
CA GLN A 184 11.60 36.13 20.38
C GLN A 184 12.93 36.88 20.21
N ASN A 185 13.47 36.90 18.99
CA ASN A 185 14.70 37.63 18.65
C ASN A 185 14.43 39.07 18.15
N GLY A 186 13.20 39.58 18.30
CA GLY A 186 12.87 40.96 17.96
C GLY A 186 13.76 41.94 18.76
N PRO A 187 14.34 42.97 18.14
CA PRO A 187 15.25 43.88 18.81
C PRO A 187 14.53 44.59 19.96
N THR A 188 15.02 44.38 21.18
CA THR A 188 14.72 45.26 22.33
C THR A 188 14.99 46.69 21.91
N SER A 189 13.92 47.44 21.65
CA SER A 189 14.00 48.87 21.36
C SER A 189 14.56 49.58 22.60
N PRO A 190 15.72 50.26 22.52
CA PRO A 190 16.24 51.06 23.61
C PRO A 190 15.55 52.42 23.54
N GLY A 191 14.51 52.61 24.33
CA GLY A 191 13.77 53.86 24.35
C GLY A 191 13.04 54.09 25.65
N GLU A 192 13.46 55.16 26.33
CA GLU A 192 12.65 55.99 27.24
C GLU A 192 12.66 55.66 28.73
N GLY A 193 13.55 56.34 29.46
CA GLY A 193 13.61 56.32 30.92
C GLY A 193 14.33 57.54 31.52
N LEU A 194 14.15 58.74 30.96
CA LEU A 194 14.62 59.99 31.56
C LEU A 194 13.44 60.69 32.24
N ARG A 195 13.17 60.37 33.52
CA ARG A 195 12.48 61.31 34.43
C ARG A 195 12.60 60.93 35.92
N ARG A 196 13.16 61.90 36.66
CA ARG A 196 13.07 62.18 38.10
C ARG A 196 13.82 61.22 39.05
N ARG A 197 14.83 61.77 39.73
CA ARG A 197 14.70 62.25 41.13
C ARG A 197 15.96 63.04 41.56
N ASN A 198 15.65 64.16 42.21
CA ASN A 198 16.43 65.00 43.13
C ASN A 198 17.63 65.77 42.58
#